data_AF-A0AAD8HWK5-F1
#
_entry.id   AF-A0AAD8HWK5-F1
#
_cell.length_a   1.000
_cell.length_b   1.000
_cell.length_c   1.000
_cell.angle_alpha   90.00
_cell.angle_beta   90.00
_cell.angle_gamma   90.00
#
_symmetry.space_group_name_H-M   'P 1'
#
loop_
_entity.id
_entity.type
_entity.pdbx_description
1 polymer ?
#
loop_
_entity_poly.entity_id
_entity_poly.type
_entity_poly.pdbx_seq_one_letter_code
_entity_poly.pdbx_strand_id
1 'polypeptide(L)'
;MLYNVRQEWIKLNKRWFLERNTIEYYTEKIDELTTKLEAEQKVVLREKQQASTFVFFKSRLSTTSAAQNLHARMVDTWTVVNAPEPRQVIRDNLTKQVYSRQIRQYIVHSIVFLTIAFYMIPIGLVSAFTTLENLKKLLPFIKPWVKKKALRTVLEAYLPRLALIVFLSLLLKLLLVLSKAEGIPSESLAARAASGKYFYFFVFNVFIGVTLGGTLFSTFKTIHKSADDIIPLLASSLPGNATFFLTFVALK
;
A
#
# COMPACT_ATOMS: atom_id res chain seq x y z
N MET A 1 42.22 -45.35 -6.73
CA MET A 1 42.02 -44.44 -7.88
C MET A 1 40.70 -44.72 -8.62
N LEU A 2 40.36 -45.97 -8.95
CA LEU A 2 39.15 -46.35 -9.72
C LEU A 2 37.80 -46.04 -9.04
N TYR A 3 37.73 -46.04 -7.70
CA TYR A 3 36.48 -45.78 -6.97
C TYR A 3 35.99 -44.32 -7.10
N ASN A 4 36.92 -43.35 -7.11
CA ASN A 4 36.57 -41.92 -7.28
C ASN A 4 36.03 -41.62 -8.68
N VAL A 5 36.63 -42.23 -9.71
CA VAL A 5 36.18 -42.06 -11.11
C VAL A 5 34.74 -42.55 -11.29
N ARG A 6 34.38 -43.68 -10.65
CA ARG A 6 33.01 -44.22 -10.70
C ARG A 6 32.00 -43.30 -10.00
N GLN A 7 32.37 -42.69 -8.87
CA GLN A 7 31.50 -41.76 -8.14
C GLN A 7 31.29 -40.44 -8.91
N GLU A 8 32.33 -39.92 -9.57
CA GLU A 8 32.19 -38.75 -10.45
C GLU A 8 31.32 -39.04 -11.68
N TRP A 9 31.47 -40.21 -12.29
CA TRP A 9 30.63 -40.63 -13.41
C TRP A 9 29.15 -40.74 -13.03
N ILE A 10 28.84 -41.27 -11.84
CA ILE A 10 27.46 -41.35 -11.32
C ILE A 10 26.91 -39.96 -11.04
N LYS A 11 27.71 -39.04 -10.47
CA LYS A 11 27.29 -37.65 -10.24
C LYS A 11 27.02 -36.90 -11.53
N LEU A 12 27.88 -37.05 -12.54
CA LEU A 12 27.72 -36.44 -13.86
C LEU A 12 26.48 -36.97 -14.58
N ASN A 13 26.25 -38.28 -14.56
CA ASN A 13 25.08 -38.89 -15.18
C ASN A 13 23.78 -38.45 -14.48
N LYS A 14 23.77 -38.42 -13.14
CA LYS A 14 22.61 -37.95 -12.37
C LYS A 14 22.33 -36.46 -12.62
N ARG A 15 23.37 -35.64 -12.76
CA ARG A 15 23.23 -34.22 -13.10
C ARG A 15 22.69 -34.03 -14.52
N TRP A 16 23.23 -34.75 -15.51
CA TRP A 16 22.74 -34.74 -16.89
C TRP A 16 21.28 -35.20 -17.00
N PHE A 17 20.87 -36.19 -16.21
CA PHE A 17 19.49 -36.68 -16.17
C PHE A 17 18.54 -35.65 -15.53
N LEU A 18 18.95 -35.00 -14.45
CA LEU A 18 18.20 -33.92 -13.83
C LEU A 18 18.07 -32.70 -14.76
N GLU A 19 19.16 -32.31 -15.44
CA GLU A 19 19.16 -31.23 -16.43
C GLU A 19 18.21 -31.55 -17.59
N ARG A 20 18.25 -32.77 -18.15
CA ARG A 20 17.29 -33.20 -19.19
C ARG A 20 15.84 -33.14 -18.72
N ASN A 21 15.54 -33.67 -17.54
CA ASN A 21 14.18 -33.63 -16.97
C ASN A 21 13.69 -32.19 -16.75
N THR A 22 14.58 -31.26 -16.36
CA THR A 22 14.20 -29.85 -16.25
C THR A 22 13.96 -29.20 -17.61
N ILE A 23 14.76 -29.51 -18.63
CA ILE A 23 14.59 -28.97 -19.98
C ILE A 23 13.28 -29.49 -20.59
N GLU A 24 13.00 -30.79 -20.46
CA GLU A 24 11.74 -31.39 -20.92
C GLU A 24 10.54 -30.77 -20.20
N TYR A 25 10.61 -30.61 -18.87
CA TYR A 25 9.56 -29.96 -18.09
C TYR A 25 9.29 -28.51 -18.52
N TYR A 26 10.33 -27.69 -18.71
CA TYR A 26 10.14 -26.31 -19.17
C TYR A 26 9.69 -26.24 -20.64
N THR A 27 10.10 -27.18 -21.48
CA THR A 27 9.65 -27.25 -22.89
C THR A 27 8.17 -27.58 -22.95
N GLU A 28 7.71 -28.57 -22.18
CA GLU A 28 6.29 -28.89 -22.01
C GLU A 28 5.51 -27.70 -21.45
N LYS A 29 6.07 -27.00 -20.45
CA LYS A 29 5.43 -25.81 -19.88
C LYS A 29 5.33 -24.65 -20.87
N ILE A 30 6.34 -24.46 -21.71
CA ILE A 30 6.31 -23.45 -22.78
C ILE A 30 5.21 -23.81 -23.77
N ASP A 31 5.09 -25.08 -24.18
CA ASP A 31 4.06 -25.54 -25.12
C ASP A 31 2.64 -25.41 -24.54
N GLU A 32 2.48 -25.73 -23.25
CA GLU A 32 1.22 -25.50 -22.52
C GLU A 32 0.85 -24.00 -22.46
N LEU A 33 1.84 -23.12 -22.27
CA LEU A 33 1.61 -21.67 -22.20
C LEU A 33 1.37 -21.06 -23.59
N THR A 34 2.04 -21.53 -24.64
CA THR A 34 1.81 -21.06 -26.03
C THR A 34 0.43 -21.49 -26.51
N THR A 35 0.02 -22.73 -26.26
CA THR A 35 -1.34 -23.20 -26.60
C THR A 35 -2.42 -22.41 -25.87
N LYS A 36 -2.24 -22.11 -24.58
CA LYS A 36 -3.13 -21.20 -23.84
C LYS A 36 -3.15 -19.79 -24.41
N LEU A 37 -1.99 -19.24 -24.76
CA LEU A 37 -1.88 -17.91 -25.37
C LEU A 37 -2.64 -17.84 -26.70
N GLU A 38 -2.48 -18.84 -27.57
CA GLU A 38 -3.20 -18.91 -28.85
C GLU A 38 -4.72 -19.02 -28.65
N ALA A 39 -5.15 -19.80 -27.66
CA ALA A 39 -6.56 -19.90 -27.30
C ALA A 39 -7.13 -18.55 -26.82
N GLU A 40 -6.43 -17.87 -25.90
CA GLU A 40 -6.83 -16.55 -25.42
C GLU A 40 -6.83 -15.49 -26.53
N GLN A 41 -5.83 -15.50 -27.42
CA GLN A 41 -5.77 -14.59 -28.56
C GLN A 41 -6.98 -14.75 -29.48
N LYS A 42 -7.41 -15.99 -29.77
CA LYS A 42 -8.61 -16.25 -30.59
C LYS A 42 -9.88 -15.71 -29.91
N VAL A 43 -9.98 -15.82 -28.59
CA VAL A 43 -11.10 -15.24 -27.81
C VAL A 43 -11.09 -13.72 -27.90
N VAL A 44 -9.95 -13.08 -27.67
CA VAL A 44 -9.80 -11.61 -27.74
C VAL A 44 -10.14 -11.07 -29.13
N LEU A 45 -9.74 -11.77 -30.20
CA LEU A 45 -10.07 -11.39 -31.57
C LEU A 45 -11.58 -11.51 -31.87
N ARG A 46 -12.27 -12.45 -31.23
CA ARG A 46 -13.74 -12.59 -31.29
C ARG A 46 -14.46 -11.51 -30.49
N GLU A 47 -13.99 -11.20 -29.29
CA GLU A 47 -14.60 -10.24 -28.35
C GLU A 47 -14.02 -8.82 -28.48
N LYS A 48 -13.77 -8.38 -29.72
CA LYS A 48 -12.96 -7.20 -30.06
C LYS A 48 -13.44 -5.85 -29.49
N GLN A 49 -14.63 -5.80 -28.89
CA GLN A 49 -15.29 -4.56 -28.47
C GLN A 49 -15.09 -4.34 -26.96
N GLN A 50 -14.13 -3.49 -26.61
CA GLN A 50 -13.98 -2.96 -25.26
C GLN A 50 -14.62 -1.57 -25.16
N ALA A 51 -15.16 -1.23 -23.99
CA ALA A 51 -15.79 0.07 -23.72
C ALA A 51 -14.80 1.25 -23.59
N SER A 52 -13.52 1.05 -23.92
CA SER A 52 -12.45 2.05 -23.82
C SER A 52 -11.50 1.93 -25.01
N THR A 53 -11.06 3.06 -25.55
CA THR A 53 -10.11 3.10 -26.67
C THR A 53 -9.11 4.25 -26.54
N PHE A 54 -7.96 4.12 -27.19
CA PHE A 54 -6.97 5.19 -27.31
C PHE A 54 -7.14 5.91 -28.65
N VAL A 55 -7.22 7.24 -28.60
CA VAL A 55 -7.36 8.09 -29.78
C VAL A 55 -6.13 8.97 -29.91
N PHE A 56 -5.54 8.99 -31.10
CA PHE A 56 -4.37 9.81 -31.41
C PHE A 56 -4.76 10.94 -32.35
N PHE A 57 -4.32 12.16 -32.03
CA PHE A 57 -4.50 13.34 -32.87
C PHE A 57 -3.17 13.77 -33.47
N LYS A 58 -3.23 14.43 -34.62
CA LYS A 58 -2.04 14.99 -35.28
C LYS A 58 -1.46 16.19 -34.52
N SER A 59 -2.29 16.95 -33.81
CA SER A 59 -1.89 18.16 -33.09
C SER A 59 -2.13 18.03 -31.58
N ARG A 60 -1.21 18.58 -30.78
CA ARG A 60 -1.34 18.63 -29.31
C ARG A 60 -2.53 19.48 -28.87
N LEU A 61 -2.80 20.58 -29.57
CA LEU A 61 -3.93 21.47 -29.27
C LEU A 61 -5.26 20.73 -29.41
N SER A 62 -5.42 19.95 -30.49
CA SER A 62 -6.64 19.13 -30.68
C SER A 62 -6.80 18.07 -29.60
N THR A 63 -5.71 17.44 -29.13
CA THR A 63 -5.75 16.47 -28.03
C THR A 63 -6.22 17.11 -26.73
N THR A 64 -5.62 18.26 -26.37
CA THR A 64 -5.98 18.96 -25.13
C THR A 64 -7.42 19.46 -25.18
N SER A 65 -7.84 20.04 -26.31
CA SER A 65 -9.24 20.44 -26.49
C SER A 65 -10.18 19.24 -26.40
N ALA A 66 -9.87 18.10 -27.02
CA ALA A 66 -10.70 16.91 -26.91
C ALA A 66 -10.78 16.39 -25.47
N ALA A 67 -9.71 16.43 -24.68
CA ALA A 67 -9.72 15.98 -23.29
C ALA A 67 -10.44 16.93 -22.32
N GLN A 68 -10.62 18.20 -22.68
CA GLN A 68 -11.25 19.21 -21.83
C GLN A 68 -12.73 19.44 -22.14
N ASN A 69 -13.20 19.00 -23.31
CA ASN A 69 -14.60 19.16 -23.71
C ASN A 69 -15.46 17.94 -23.37
N LEU A 70 -16.74 18.19 -23.07
CA LEU A 70 -17.75 17.15 -22.89
C LEU A 70 -18.29 16.72 -24.27
N HIS A 71 -18.17 15.43 -24.60
CA HIS A 71 -18.58 14.92 -25.92
C HIS A 71 -20.01 14.37 -25.96
N ALA A 72 -20.67 14.19 -24.82
CA ALA A 72 -22.03 13.67 -24.73
C ALA A 72 -22.84 14.42 -23.67
N ARG A 73 -24.17 14.44 -23.83
CA ARG A 73 -25.08 15.06 -22.83
C ARG A 73 -25.07 14.33 -21.49
N MET A 74 -24.85 13.01 -21.52
CA MET A 74 -24.73 12.19 -20.32
C MET A 74 -23.26 12.03 -19.94
N VAL A 75 -22.93 12.34 -18.69
CA VAL A 75 -21.56 12.34 -18.16
C VAL A 75 -20.94 10.93 -18.10
N ASP A 76 -21.75 9.87 -18.07
CA ASP A 76 -21.27 8.48 -18.05
C ASP A 76 -20.89 7.95 -19.45
N THR A 77 -21.21 8.69 -20.52
CA THR A 77 -20.94 8.27 -21.90
C THR A 77 -19.85 9.13 -22.53
N TRP A 78 -18.96 8.51 -23.31
CA TRP A 78 -17.89 9.22 -24.03
C TRP A 78 -16.99 10.08 -23.13
N THR A 79 -16.60 9.54 -21.98
CA THR A 79 -15.65 10.22 -21.09
C THR A 79 -14.25 10.19 -21.69
N VAL A 80 -13.69 11.36 -21.94
CA VAL A 80 -12.33 11.52 -22.48
C VAL A 80 -11.42 12.05 -21.38
N VAL A 81 -10.29 11.38 -21.20
CA VAL A 81 -9.23 11.80 -20.27
C VAL A 81 -7.90 11.76 -20.98
N ASN A 82 -6.94 12.58 -20.51
CA ASN A 82 -5.57 12.53 -21.02
C ASN A 82 -5.00 11.13 -20.80
N ALA A 83 -4.54 10.50 -21.89
CA ALA A 83 -3.95 9.17 -21.82
C ALA A 83 -2.63 9.23 -21.01
N PRO A 84 -2.46 8.38 -19.99
CA PRO A 84 -1.20 8.28 -19.26
C PRO A 84 -0.12 7.60 -20.13
N GLU A 85 1.12 7.66 -19.67
CA GLU A 85 2.23 6.96 -20.33
C GLU A 85 1.91 5.45 -20.46
N PRO A 86 2.20 4.80 -21.61
CA PRO A 86 1.85 3.40 -21.84
C PRO A 86 2.31 2.41 -20.77
N ARG A 87 3.44 2.70 -20.11
CA ARG A 87 4.00 1.89 -19.02
C ARG A 87 3.23 2.03 -17.71
N GLN A 88 2.54 3.14 -17.51
CA GLN A 88 1.78 3.45 -16.29
C GLN A 88 0.30 3.08 -16.40
N VAL A 89 -0.14 2.51 -17.52
CA VAL A 89 -1.54 2.16 -17.76
C VAL A 89 -1.90 0.88 -16.99
N ILE A 90 -2.93 0.96 -16.14
CA ILE A 90 -3.52 -0.21 -15.47
C ILE A 90 -4.64 -0.74 -16.36
N ARG A 91 -4.33 -1.75 -17.17
CA ARG A 91 -5.24 -2.31 -18.20
C ARG A 91 -6.54 -2.85 -17.60
N ASP A 92 -6.47 -3.53 -16.46
CA ASP A 92 -7.61 -4.12 -15.77
C ASP A 92 -8.65 -3.09 -15.31
N ASN A 93 -8.25 -1.82 -15.20
CA ASN A 93 -9.11 -0.74 -14.75
C ASN A 93 -9.75 0.03 -15.92
N LEU A 94 -9.26 -0.11 -17.16
CA LEU A 94 -9.72 0.68 -18.32
C LEU A 94 -11.16 0.36 -18.72
N THR A 95 -11.53 -0.92 -18.72
CA THR A 95 -12.84 -1.42 -19.19
C THR A 95 -13.98 -1.21 -18.19
N LYS A 96 -13.68 -0.75 -16.97
CA LYS A 96 -14.67 -0.59 -15.90
C LYS A 96 -15.56 0.62 -16.16
N GLN A 97 -16.88 0.42 -16.10
CA GLN A 97 -17.89 1.47 -16.17
C GLN A 97 -17.75 2.49 -15.02
N VAL A 98 -18.14 3.75 -15.24
CA VAL A 98 -17.99 4.82 -14.24
C VAL A 98 -18.83 4.51 -13.00
N TYR A 99 -20.05 4.01 -13.15
CA TYR A 99 -20.89 3.62 -12.02
C TYR A 99 -20.22 2.59 -11.09
N SER A 100 -19.63 1.53 -11.66
CA SER A 100 -18.88 0.54 -10.87
C SER A 100 -17.66 1.14 -10.17
N ARG A 101 -16.96 2.09 -10.83
CA ARG A 101 -15.85 2.82 -10.23
C ARG A 101 -16.30 3.66 -9.03
N GLN A 102 -17.43 4.36 -9.13
CA GLN A 102 -17.98 5.16 -8.02
C GLN A 102 -18.30 4.30 -6.79
N ILE A 103 -18.99 3.17 -6.98
CA ILE A 103 -19.29 2.25 -5.86
C ILE A 103 -18.01 1.74 -5.20
N ARG A 104 -17.02 1.32 -6.01
CA ARG A 104 -15.71 0.87 -5.51
C ARG A 104 -15.00 1.98 -4.74
N GLN A 105 -15.05 3.21 -5.22
CA GLN A 105 -14.51 4.36 -4.51
C GLN A 105 -15.18 4.53 -3.16
N TYR A 106 -16.51 4.51 -3.06
CA TYR A 106 -17.20 4.61 -1.77
C TYR A 106 -16.80 3.47 -0.81
N ILE A 107 -16.73 2.24 -1.29
CA ILE A 107 -16.29 1.09 -0.48
C ILE A 107 -14.86 1.32 0.03
N VAL A 108 -13.93 1.74 -0.84
CA VAL A 108 -12.55 2.00 -0.45
C VAL A 108 -12.46 3.16 0.54
N HIS A 109 -13.20 4.25 0.35
CA HIS A 109 -13.24 5.36 1.30
C HIS A 109 -13.76 4.90 2.68
N SER A 110 -14.80 4.06 2.73
CA SER A 110 -15.30 3.47 3.98
C SER A 110 -14.26 2.58 4.67
N ILE A 111 -13.52 1.76 3.91
CA ILE A 111 -12.44 0.93 4.47
C ILE A 111 -11.29 1.80 4.98
N VAL A 112 -10.91 2.84 4.24
CA VAL A 112 -9.85 3.78 4.65
C VAL A 112 -10.28 4.52 5.92
N PHE A 113 -11.53 4.98 6.00
CA PHE A 113 -12.08 5.60 7.19
C PHE A 113 -12.02 4.66 8.40
N LEU A 114 -12.45 3.40 8.24
CA LEU A 114 -12.34 2.38 9.28
C LEU A 114 -10.89 2.16 9.70
N THR A 115 -9.99 2.06 8.72
CA THR A 115 -8.55 1.89 8.97
C THR A 115 -8.00 3.05 9.78
N ILE A 116 -8.36 4.30 9.44
CA ILE A 116 -7.93 5.52 10.16
C ILE A 116 -8.49 5.52 11.59
N ALA A 117 -9.77 5.22 11.79
CA ALA A 117 -10.42 5.26 13.09
C ALA A 117 -9.88 4.20 14.06
N PHE A 118 -9.63 2.98 13.56
CA PHE A 118 -9.18 1.86 14.39
C PHE A 118 -7.66 1.69 14.42
N TYR A 119 -6.88 2.58 13.78
CA TYR A 119 -5.43 2.42 13.67
C TYR A 119 -4.67 2.57 15.00
N MET A 120 -5.29 3.16 16.01
CA MET A 120 -4.69 3.27 17.35
C MET A 120 -4.52 1.91 18.02
N ILE A 121 -5.42 0.96 17.74
CA ILE A 121 -5.38 -0.41 18.28
C ILE A 121 -4.11 -1.15 17.84
N PRO A 122 -3.81 -1.30 16.54
CA PRO A 122 -2.61 -2.01 16.12
C PRO A 122 -1.31 -1.26 16.46
N ILE A 123 -1.30 0.08 16.52
CA ILE A 123 -0.15 0.82 17.08
C ILE A 123 0.08 0.40 18.54
N GLY A 124 -0.98 0.35 19.34
CA GLY A 124 -0.91 -0.08 20.74
C GLY A 124 -0.38 -1.52 20.88
N LEU A 125 -0.83 -2.43 20.02
CA LEU A 125 -0.32 -3.80 19.96
C LEU A 125 1.18 -3.83 19.63
N VAL A 126 1.61 -3.12 18.58
CA VAL A 126 3.04 -3.05 18.21
C VAL A 126 3.86 -2.45 19.35
N SER A 127 3.38 -1.39 19.99
CA SER A 127 4.03 -0.80 21.17
C SER A 127 4.14 -1.81 22.32
N ALA A 128 3.09 -2.58 22.59
CA ALA A 128 3.08 -3.61 23.62
C ALA A 128 4.05 -4.76 23.30
N PHE A 129 4.13 -5.21 22.05
CA PHE A 129 5.07 -6.27 21.62
C PHE A 129 6.53 -5.81 21.59
N THR A 130 6.78 -4.54 21.28
CA THR A 130 8.14 -3.98 21.20
C THR A 130 8.75 -3.66 22.56
N THR A 131 7.97 -3.73 23.65
CA THR A 131 8.54 -3.65 25.00
C THR A 131 9.41 -4.87 25.30
N LEU A 132 10.65 -4.60 25.72
CA LEU A 132 11.68 -5.63 25.92
C LEU A 132 11.26 -6.69 26.94
N GLU A 133 10.45 -6.33 27.93
CA GLU A 133 9.93 -7.24 28.95
C GLU A 133 8.95 -8.28 28.39
N ASN A 134 8.04 -7.85 27.51
CA ASN A 134 7.10 -8.76 26.85
C ASN A 134 7.80 -9.62 25.82
N LEU A 135 8.79 -9.08 25.12
CA LEU A 135 9.58 -9.83 24.15
C LEU A 135 10.44 -10.93 24.81
N LYS A 136 11.00 -10.67 26.00
CA LYS A 136 11.72 -11.68 26.80
C LYS A 136 10.83 -12.85 27.24
N LYS A 137 9.54 -12.59 27.46
CA LYS A 137 8.54 -13.60 27.84
C LYS A 137 8.09 -14.43 26.62
N LEU A 138 7.87 -13.79 25.47
CA LEU A 138 7.37 -14.43 24.25
C LEU A 138 8.45 -15.15 23.42
N LEU A 139 9.68 -14.64 23.39
CA LEU A 139 10.75 -15.15 22.52
C LEU A 139 12.00 -15.53 23.35
N PRO A 140 12.10 -16.78 23.84
CA PRO A 140 13.18 -17.20 24.73
C PRO A 140 14.57 -17.18 24.06
N PHE A 141 14.65 -17.18 22.73
CA PHE A 141 15.92 -17.11 21.98
C PHE A 141 16.61 -15.74 22.04
N ILE A 142 15.91 -14.68 22.48
CA ILE A 142 16.46 -13.33 22.63
C ILE A 142 17.15 -13.15 23.99
N LYS A 143 16.86 -14.03 24.97
CA LYS A 143 17.42 -13.99 26.33
C LYS A 143 18.96 -13.95 26.40
N PRO A 144 19.73 -14.69 25.56
CA PRO A 144 21.19 -14.66 25.60
C PRO A 144 21.78 -13.31 25.14
N TRP A 145 21.16 -12.69 24.15
CA TRP A 145 21.63 -11.43 23.54
C TRP A 145 21.35 -10.22 24.43
N VAL A 146 20.24 -10.25 25.18
CA VAL A 146 19.81 -9.16 26.07
C VAL A 146 20.60 -9.11 27.39
N LYS A 147 21.38 -10.15 27.74
CA LYS A 147 22.28 -10.11 28.91
C LYS A 147 23.46 -9.13 28.73
N LYS A 148 23.83 -8.80 27.50
CA LYS A 148 24.91 -7.82 27.21
C LYS A 148 24.33 -6.40 27.28
N LYS A 149 24.83 -5.59 28.22
CA LYS A 149 24.32 -4.22 28.51
C LYS A 149 24.26 -3.32 27.26
N ALA A 150 25.30 -3.36 26.42
CA ALA A 150 25.33 -2.60 25.16
C ALA A 150 24.24 -3.03 24.16
N LEU A 151 24.05 -4.34 23.97
CA LEU A 151 23.03 -4.87 23.05
C LEU A 151 21.61 -4.62 23.56
N ARG A 152 21.39 -4.64 24.88
CA ARG A 152 20.11 -4.29 25.49
C ARG A 152 19.69 -2.87 25.15
N THR A 153 20.58 -1.89 25.38
CA THR A 153 20.28 -0.47 25.14
C THR A 153 20.04 -0.19 23.65
N VAL A 154 20.80 -0.85 22.77
CA VAL A 154 20.58 -0.76 21.31
C VAL A 154 19.23 -1.39 20.93
N LEU A 155 18.90 -2.59 21.42
CA LEU A 155 17.61 -3.21 21.12
C LEU A 155 16.43 -2.36 21.63
N GLU A 156 16.48 -1.86 22.86
CA GLU A 156 15.44 -0.99 23.44
C GLU A 156 15.23 0.28 22.61
N ALA A 157 16.30 0.89 22.07
CA ALA A 157 16.21 2.12 21.30
C ALA A 157 15.75 1.89 19.84
N TYR A 158 16.22 0.82 19.19
CA TYR A 158 15.98 0.59 17.76
C TYR A 158 14.76 -0.28 17.47
N LEU A 159 14.41 -1.22 18.36
CA LEU A 159 13.33 -2.19 18.10
C LEU A 159 11.96 -1.52 17.90
N PRO A 160 11.53 -0.57 18.75
CA PRO A 160 10.26 0.13 18.53
C PRO A 160 10.28 0.94 17.23
N ARG A 161 11.40 1.60 16.92
CA ARG A 161 11.56 2.39 15.69
C ARG A 161 11.44 1.53 14.43
N LEU A 162 12.14 0.40 14.39
CA LEU A 162 12.07 -0.53 13.25
C LEU A 162 10.67 -1.12 13.09
N ALA A 163 10.04 -1.55 14.18
CA ALA A 163 8.68 -2.09 14.14
C ALA A 163 7.68 -1.06 13.61
N LEU A 164 7.79 0.20 14.06
CA LEU A 164 6.95 1.30 13.55
C LEU A 164 7.20 1.56 12.06
N ILE A 165 8.45 1.58 11.58
CA ILE A 165 8.76 1.76 10.15
C ILE A 165 8.16 0.63 9.31
N VAL A 166 8.30 -0.63 9.75
CA VAL A 166 7.71 -1.78 9.03
C VAL A 166 6.19 -1.67 9.00
N PHE A 167 5.57 -1.32 10.12
CA PHE A 167 4.12 -1.18 10.21
C PHE A 167 3.58 -0.04 9.34
N LEU A 168 4.28 1.09 9.30
CA LEU A 168 3.94 2.23 8.45
C LEU A 168 4.15 1.91 6.95
N SER A 169 5.19 1.16 6.62
CA SER A 169 5.43 0.66 5.25
C SER A 169 4.32 -0.28 4.79
N LEU A 170 3.85 -1.17 5.68
CA LEU A 170 2.72 -2.05 5.42
C LEU A 170 1.44 -1.25 5.16
N LEU A 171 1.18 -0.20 5.95
CA LEU A 171 0.04 0.70 5.71
C LEU A 171 0.14 1.37 4.34
N LEU A 172 1.31 1.90 3.96
CA LEU A 172 1.49 2.57 2.68
C LEU A 172 1.22 1.61 1.50
N LYS A 173 1.68 0.36 1.60
CA LYS A 173 1.36 -0.70 0.63
C LYS A 173 -0.13 -1.01 0.59
N LEU A 174 -0.79 -1.12 1.75
CA LEU A 174 -2.24 -1.35 1.83
C LEU A 174 -3.00 -0.23 1.12
N LEU A 175 -2.69 1.04 1.42
CA LEU A 175 -3.34 2.20 0.79
C LEU A 175 -3.12 2.26 -0.72
N LEU A 176 -1.96 1.84 -1.21
CA LEU A 176 -1.68 1.71 -2.65
C LEU A 176 -2.54 0.63 -3.31
N VAL A 177 -2.64 -0.55 -2.70
CA VAL A 177 -3.48 -1.64 -3.21
C VAL A 177 -4.95 -1.22 -3.24
N LEU A 178 -5.45 -0.60 -2.17
CA LEU A 178 -6.80 -0.05 -2.10
C LEU A 178 -7.03 1.00 -3.20
N SER A 179 -6.08 1.90 -3.42
CA SER A 179 -6.18 2.93 -4.47
C SER A 179 -6.16 2.33 -5.88
N LYS A 180 -5.40 1.25 -6.13
CA LYS A 180 -5.49 0.51 -7.40
C LYS A 180 -6.84 -0.17 -7.58
N ALA A 181 -7.46 -0.65 -6.49
CA ALA A 181 -8.78 -1.30 -6.51
C ALA A 181 -9.96 -0.35 -6.82
N GLU A 182 -9.79 0.97 -6.61
CA GLU A 182 -10.77 2.02 -6.93
C GLU A 182 -11.10 2.13 -8.43
N GLY A 183 -10.30 1.51 -9.30
CA GLY A 183 -10.51 1.58 -10.75
C GLY A 183 -9.78 2.75 -11.42
N ILE A 184 -8.70 3.26 -10.81
CA ILE A 184 -7.88 4.32 -11.39
C ILE A 184 -7.09 3.76 -12.60
N PRO A 185 -7.13 4.40 -13.78
CA PRO A 185 -6.53 3.88 -15.01
C PRO A 185 -5.01 4.05 -15.10
N SER A 186 -4.39 4.84 -14.21
CA SER A 186 -2.96 5.12 -14.21
C SER A 186 -2.32 4.84 -12.86
N GLU A 187 -1.12 4.27 -12.86
CA GLU A 187 -0.33 4.04 -11.65
C GLU A 187 0.05 5.33 -10.94
N SER A 188 0.38 6.40 -11.68
CA SER A 188 0.74 7.69 -11.07
C SER A 188 -0.45 8.35 -10.37
N LEU A 189 -1.64 8.25 -10.97
CA LEU A 189 -2.88 8.70 -10.34
C LEU A 189 -3.24 7.84 -9.11
N ALA A 190 -3.00 6.54 -9.17
CA ALA A 190 -3.22 5.65 -8.03
C ALA A 190 -2.27 5.96 -6.87
N ALA A 191 -0.99 6.25 -7.17
CA ALA A 191 -0.02 6.71 -6.19
C ALA A 191 -0.44 8.04 -5.57
N ARG A 192 -0.87 9.01 -6.37
CA ARG A 192 -1.41 10.29 -5.88
C ARG A 192 -2.61 10.10 -4.95
N ALA A 193 -3.55 9.23 -5.33
CA ALA A 193 -4.72 8.91 -4.51
C ALA A 193 -4.32 8.24 -3.18
N ALA A 194 -3.33 7.33 -3.21
CA ALA A 194 -2.81 6.70 -2.01
C ALA A 194 -2.09 7.70 -1.09
N SER A 195 -1.29 8.62 -1.65
CA SER A 195 -0.66 9.71 -0.89
C SER A 195 -1.70 10.63 -0.25
N GLY A 196 -2.79 10.94 -0.94
CA GLY A 196 -3.90 11.72 -0.37
C GLY A 196 -4.55 11.01 0.83
N LYS A 197 -4.82 9.70 0.72
CA LYS A 197 -5.33 8.89 1.84
C LYS A 197 -4.36 8.84 3.01
N TYR A 198 -3.06 8.69 2.71
CA TYR A 198 -2.00 8.70 3.71
C TYR A 198 -1.87 10.05 4.42
N PHE A 199 -2.08 11.16 3.70
CA PHE A 199 -2.16 12.49 4.29
C PHE A 199 -3.31 12.59 5.29
N TYR A 200 -4.53 12.18 4.93
CA TYR A 200 -5.67 12.15 5.87
C TYR A 200 -5.36 11.28 7.09
N PHE A 201 -4.78 10.10 6.88
CA PHE A 201 -4.32 9.25 7.98
C PHE A 201 -3.40 10.01 8.94
N PHE A 202 -2.37 10.69 8.42
CA PHE A 202 -1.44 11.46 9.24
C PHE A 202 -2.12 12.63 9.97
N VAL A 203 -3.03 13.34 9.31
CA VAL A 203 -3.79 14.43 9.92
C VAL A 203 -4.64 13.93 11.09
N PHE A 204 -5.42 12.85 10.91
CA PHE A 204 -6.31 12.35 11.95
C PHE A 204 -5.57 11.62 13.08
N ASN A 205 -4.58 10.79 12.77
CA ASN A 205 -3.89 9.99 13.80
C ASN A 205 -2.70 10.70 14.44
N VAL A 206 -1.92 11.45 13.67
CA VAL A 206 -0.68 12.06 14.18
C VAL A 206 -0.91 13.52 14.56
N PHE A 207 -1.47 14.33 13.67
CA PHE A 207 -1.68 15.76 13.96
C PHE A 207 -2.77 15.97 15.00
N ILE A 208 -3.99 15.49 14.75
CA ILE A 208 -5.11 15.58 15.69
C ILE A 208 -4.80 14.74 16.93
N GLY A 209 -4.26 13.52 16.76
CA GLY A 209 -3.87 12.68 17.89
C GLY A 209 -2.83 13.30 18.83
N VAL A 210 -1.85 14.06 18.34
CA VAL A 210 -0.90 14.77 19.22
C VAL A 210 -1.48 16.08 19.74
N THR A 211 -2.16 16.85 18.90
CA THR A 211 -2.74 18.16 19.27
C THR A 211 -3.85 18.01 20.31
N LEU A 212 -4.62 16.94 20.19
CA LEU A 212 -5.78 16.67 21.03
C LEU A 212 -5.57 15.49 21.98
N GLY A 213 -4.62 14.57 21.76
CA GLY A 213 -4.50 13.37 22.60
C GLY A 213 -4.09 13.65 24.04
N GLY A 214 -3.25 14.66 24.29
CA GLY A 214 -2.91 15.05 25.67
C GLY A 214 -4.08 15.70 26.43
N THR A 215 -5.02 16.30 25.70
CA THR A 215 -6.01 17.23 26.26
C THR A 215 -7.43 16.71 26.14
N LEU A 216 -7.83 16.08 25.03
CA LEU A 216 -9.09 15.32 24.94
C LEU A 216 -9.13 14.12 25.90
N PHE A 217 -8.04 13.37 26.14
CA PHE A 217 -8.11 12.24 27.08
C PHE A 217 -8.31 12.70 28.53
N SER A 218 -7.67 13.80 28.94
CA SER A 218 -7.90 14.41 30.24
C SER A 218 -9.28 15.10 30.32
N THR A 219 -9.76 15.62 29.19
CA THR A 219 -11.04 16.34 29.09
C THR A 219 -12.23 15.42 28.88
N PHE A 220 -12.10 14.20 28.32
CA PHE A 220 -13.21 13.24 28.19
C PHE A 220 -13.84 12.89 29.54
N LYS A 221 -13.05 12.93 30.62
CA LYS A 221 -13.51 12.76 32.00
C LYS A 221 -14.30 13.97 32.52
N THR A 222 -14.09 15.15 31.92
CA THR A 222 -14.68 16.46 32.28
C THR A 222 -15.82 16.87 31.34
N ILE A 223 -15.78 16.48 30.06
CA ILE A 223 -16.78 16.71 29.00
C ILE A 223 -18.13 16.07 29.35
N HIS A 224 -18.12 14.99 30.14
CA HIS A 224 -19.35 14.40 30.64
C HIS A 224 -20.13 15.34 31.57
N LYS A 225 -19.52 16.43 32.06
CA LYS A 225 -20.15 17.39 32.99
C LYS A 225 -20.52 18.74 32.36
N SER A 226 -19.81 19.23 31.34
CA SER A 226 -20.15 20.49 30.65
C SER A 226 -19.59 20.51 29.22
N ALA A 227 -20.44 20.73 28.21
CA ALA A 227 -20.03 20.83 26.81
C ALA A 227 -19.46 22.22 26.42
N ASP A 228 -19.75 23.27 27.21
CA ASP A 228 -19.34 24.65 26.93
C ASP A 228 -17.85 24.92 27.17
N ASP A 229 -17.17 24.07 27.96
CA ASP A 229 -15.76 24.26 28.32
C ASP A 229 -14.77 23.72 27.26
N ILE A 230 -15.26 23.21 26.12
CA ILE A 230 -14.42 22.58 25.08
C ILE A 230 -13.55 23.62 24.35
N ILE A 231 -14.12 24.77 23.98
CA ILE A 231 -13.43 25.81 23.21
C ILE A 231 -12.29 26.47 24.02
N PRO A 232 -12.52 26.93 25.26
CA PRO A 232 -11.46 27.56 26.07
C PRO A 232 -10.32 26.59 26.39
N LEU A 233 -10.65 25.32 26.60
CA LEU A 233 -9.67 24.29 26.93
C LEU A 233 -8.83 23.87 25.73
N LEU A 234 -9.39 23.85 24.51
CA LEU A 234 -8.61 23.70 23.29
C LEU A 234 -7.63 24.87 23.11
N ALA A 235 -8.10 26.11 23.36
CA ALA A 235 -7.30 27.32 23.22
C ALA A 235 -6.08 27.34 24.16
N SER A 236 -6.24 26.91 25.42
CA SER A 236 -5.12 26.84 26.38
C SER A 236 -4.12 25.72 26.06
N SER A 237 -4.53 24.71 25.31
CA SER A 237 -3.75 23.50 25.03
C SER A 237 -2.87 23.59 23.78
N LEU A 238 -3.30 24.37 22.79
CA LEU A 238 -2.61 24.55 21.51
C LEU A 238 -1.17 25.11 21.64
N PRO A 239 -0.90 26.15 22.46
CA PRO A 239 0.45 26.71 22.59
C PRO A 239 1.48 25.71 23.13
N GLY A 240 1.08 24.85 24.09
CA GLY A 240 1.97 23.82 24.66
C GLY A 240 2.36 22.74 23.64
N ASN A 241 1.44 22.40 22.72
CA ASN A 241 1.68 21.43 21.66
C ASN A 241 2.44 22.02 20.46
N ALA A 242 2.45 23.35 20.28
CA ALA A 242 3.19 24.01 19.20
C ALA A 242 4.70 23.76 19.29
N THR A 243 5.27 23.73 20.50
CA THR A 243 6.70 23.44 20.74
C THR A 243 7.07 22.03 20.26
N PHE A 244 6.16 21.05 20.42
CA PHE A 244 6.35 19.70 19.90
C PHE A 244 6.44 19.71 18.36
N PHE A 245 5.52 20.40 17.68
CA PHE A 245 5.54 20.47 16.22
C PHE A 245 6.76 21.22 15.68
N LEU A 246 7.20 22.31 16.35
CA LEU A 246 8.43 23.02 15.99
C LEU A 246 9.65 22.09 16.07
N THR A 247 9.78 21.34 17.16
CA THR A 247 10.87 20.37 17.33
C THR A 247 10.78 19.23 16.32
N PHE A 248 9.57 18.73 16.06
CA PHE A 248 9.33 17.66 15.10
C PHE A 248 9.71 18.07 13.68
N VAL A 249 9.34 19.27 13.24
CA VAL A 249 9.71 19.80 11.91
C VAL A 249 11.21 20.10 11.84
N ALA A 250 11.83 20.59 12.92
CA ALA A 250 13.26 20.87 12.95
C ALA A 250 14.13 19.59 12.92
N LEU A 251 13.62 18.47 13.45
CA LEU A 251 14.34 17.19 13.54
C LEU A 251 14.12 16.28 12.32
N LYS A 252 12.99 16.44 11.62
CA LYS A 252 12.60 15.60 10.49
C LYS A 252 13.34 15.99 9.21
#